data_AF-A0A5A7WIY1-F1
#
_entry.id   AF-A0A5A7WIY1-F1
#
_cell.length_a   1.000
_cell.length_b   1.000
_cell.length_c   1.000
_cell.angle_alpha   90.00
_cell.angle_beta   90.00
_cell.angle_gamma   90.00
#
_symmetry.space_group_name_H-M   'P 1'
#
loop_
_entity.id
_entity.type
_entity.pdbx_description
1 polymer ?
#
loop_
_entity_poly.entity_id
_entity_poly.type
_entity_poly.pdbx_seq_one_letter_code
_entity_poly.pdbx_strand_id
1 'polypeptide(L)'
;MTEASIEAIDRELESRTKEVAAMSTTLIELEGHAGLAHVRRYPPIGVTAQRWAVVEKSLAQLWDDLGRMTSILDAARTARGRRSNIEDDDRAELARLLFGRPLEVSRQRIPLAKRSIAGPSETVESVGLDDIAQRMQADYSAVAEFFDAVDTINTLVTEGLAPTQDRLDEAGAPGPKDIDELLTVSATDPLSLTPENIAKRVRAIAESVQRQSAELAELAALHANWPGALASIAAQLDELRDGAQRAATARARAEKTVLSGPLPIHADPEPALREELASLTAPDPAALRELRVRVAAALRVVGEDEQLAQGLLDRRAELSGRLTAYQAKAARLGLGEEPELLACGRIAAGLLSRQPCDLRAVTRAIADLQQMIAQKRENQT
;
A
#
# COMPACT_ATOMS: atom_id res chain seq x y z
N MET A 1 -46.65 44.03 10.97
CA MET A 1 -45.18 44.06 10.91
C MET A 1 -44.75 45.32 11.61
N THR A 2 -44.20 45.21 12.82
CA THR A 2 -43.67 46.34 13.59
C THR A 2 -42.64 47.09 12.76
N GLU A 3 -42.86 48.39 12.54
CA GLU A 3 -41.96 49.28 11.80
C GLU A 3 -40.53 49.15 12.36
N ALA A 4 -39.61 48.66 11.53
CA ALA A 4 -38.20 48.61 11.90
C ALA A 4 -37.68 50.04 12.11
N SER A 5 -36.96 50.27 13.21
CA SER A 5 -36.28 51.54 13.48
C SER A 5 -35.24 51.83 12.38
N ILE A 6 -34.98 53.11 12.08
CA ILE A 6 -33.95 53.52 11.11
C ILE A 6 -32.58 52.96 11.52
N GLU A 7 -32.28 52.96 12.82
CA GLU A 7 -31.03 52.37 13.34
C GLU A 7 -30.93 50.86 13.07
N ALA A 8 -32.06 50.15 13.09
CA ALA A 8 -32.10 48.72 12.79
C ALA A 8 -31.91 48.47 11.29
N ILE A 9 -32.51 49.30 10.44
CA ILE A 9 -32.34 49.26 8.97
C ILE A 9 -30.89 49.58 8.58
N ASP A 10 -30.29 50.63 9.15
CA ASP A 10 -28.91 51.03 8.85
C ASP A 10 -27.91 49.95 9.31
N ARG A 11 -28.13 49.37 10.50
CA ARG A 11 -27.31 48.26 11.01
C ARG A 11 -27.42 47.01 10.13
N GLU A 12 -28.63 46.67 9.69
CA GLU A 12 -28.85 45.52 8.81
C GLU A 12 -28.20 45.75 7.44
N LEU A 13 -28.37 46.94 6.85
CA LEU A 13 -27.75 47.31 5.58
C LEU A 13 -26.21 47.21 5.66
N GLU A 14 -25.62 47.70 6.75
CA GLU A 14 -24.18 47.58 7.00
C GLU A 14 -23.76 46.11 7.15
N SER A 15 -24.49 45.31 7.93
CA SER A 15 -24.20 43.89 8.14
C SER A 15 -24.25 43.10 6.83
N ARG A 16 -25.33 43.27 6.04
CA ARG A 16 -25.49 42.58 4.75
C ARG A 16 -24.50 43.03 3.70
N THR A 17 -24.11 44.31 3.73
CA THR A 17 -23.01 44.81 2.90
C THR A 17 -21.70 44.08 3.22
N LYS A 18 -21.37 43.92 4.50
CA LYS A 18 -20.17 43.18 4.93
C LYS A 18 -20.25 41.70 4.55
N GLU A 19 -21.42 41.08 4.73
CA GLU A 19 -21.69 39.69 4.36
C GLU A 19 -21.47 39.45 2.85
N VAL A 20 -22.11 40.25 1.99
CA VAL A 20 -21.96 40.11 0.52
C VAL A 20 -20.54 40.39 0.07
N ALA A 21 -19.84 41.36 0.68
CA ALA A 21 -18.44 41.61 0.39
C ALA A 21 -17.56 40.40 0.75
N ALA A 22 -17.78 39.79 1.92
CA ALA A 22 -17.07 38.58 2.33
C ALA A 22 -17.37 37.40 1.37
N MET A 23 -18.64 37.18 1.02
CA MET A 23 -19.04 36.14 0.06
C MET A 23 -18.39 36.35 -1.31
N SER A 24 -18.32 37.59 -1.81
CA SER A 24 -17.65 37.92 -3.06
C SER A 24 -16.16 37.59 -3.00
N THR A 25 -15.47 37.91 -1.90
CA THR A 25 -14.05 37.55 -1.72
C THR A 25 -13.86 36.05 -1.75
N THR A 26 -14.68 35.29 -1.00
CA THR A 26 -14.61 33.83 -0.97
C THR A 26 -14.89 33.18 -2.33
N LEU A 27 -15.83 33.70 -3.12
CA LEU A 27 -16.09 33.18 -4.47
C LEU A 27 -14.94 33.47 -5.45
N ILE A 28 -14.22 34.57 -5.29
CA ILE A 28 -13.00 34.85 -6.06
C ILE A 28 -11.88 33.87 -5.68
N GLU A 29 -11.71 33.58 -4.39
CA GLU A 29 -10.75 32.56 -3.94
C GLU A 29 -11.09 31.17 -4.50
N LEU A 30 -12.39 30.82 -4.53
CA LEU A 30 -12.90 29.60 -5.13
C LEU A 30 -12.59 29.50 -6.63
N GLU A 31 -12.64 30.63 -7.36
CA GLU A 31 -12.29 30.67 -8.78
C GLU A 31 -10.79 30.41 -9.03
N GLY A 32 -9.94 30.74 -8.05
CA GLY A 32 -8.50 30.45 -8.07
C GLY A 32 -8.13 29.03 -7.62
N HIS A 33 -9.11 28.19 -7.26
CA HIS A 33 -8.85 26.88 -6.68
C HIS A 33 -8.18 25.90 -7.68
N ALA A 34 -7.17 25.16 -7.22
CA ALA A 34 -6.42 24.22 -8.05
C ALA A 34 -7.30 23.11 -8.67
N GLY A 35 -8.24 22.56 -7.89
CA GLY A 35 -9.26 21.62 -8.39
C GLY A 35 -10.13 22.15 -9.54
N LEU A 36 -10.53 23.43 -9.52
CA LEU A 36 -11.25 24.05 -10.63
C LEU A 36 -10.35 24.24 -11.86
N ALA A 37 -9.13 24.73 -11.65
CA ALA A 37 -8.14 24.87 -12.72
C ALA A 37 -7.85 23.51 -13.39
N HIS A 38 -7.79 22.44 -12.61
CA HIS A 38 -7.57 21.08 -13.08
C HIS A 38 -8.71 20.61 -14.01
N VAL A 39 -9.97 20.67 -13.56
CA VAL A 39 -11.14 20.22 -14.34
C VAL A 39 -11.36 21.08 -15.60
N ARG A 40 -11.00 22.37 -15.56
CA ARG A 40 -11.02 23.24 -16.74
C ARG A 40 -9.92 22.88 -17.75
N ARG A 41 -8.75 22.45 -17.27
CA ARG A 41 -7.61 22.06 -18.11
C ARG A 41 -7.81 20.70 -18.77
N TYR A 42 -8.39 19.76 -18.03
CA TYR A 42 -8.61 18.39 -18.48
C TYR A 42 -10.10 18.07 -18.44
N PRO A 43 -10.76 17.95 -19.61
CA PRO A 43 -12.18 17.62 -19.67
C PRO A 43 -12.47 16.33 -18.90
N PRO A 44 -13.32 16.38 -17.85
CA PRO A 44 -13.51 15.23 -16.98
C PRO A 44 -14.30 14.13 -17.69
N ILE A 45 -13.99 12.88 -17.35
CA ILE A 45 -14.73 11.69 -17.78
C ILE A 45 -15.23 10.89 -16.57
N GLY A 46 -16.03 9.85 -16.81
CA GLY A 46 -16.40 8.87 -15.78
C GLY A 46 -17.08 9.46 -14.54
N VAL A 47 -16.56 9.13 -13.36
CA VAL A 47 -17.14 9.54 -12.07
C VAL A 47 -16.99 11.04 -11.84
N THR A 48 -15.83 11.58 -12.20
CA THR A 48 -15.54 13.02 -12.09
C THR A 48 -16.49 13.83 -12.96
N ALA A 49 -16.77 13.39 -14.20
CA ALA A 49 -17.70 14.08 -15.08
C ALA A 49 -19.13 14.14 -14.52
N GLN A 50 -19.60 13.03 -13.94
CA GLN A 50 -20.96 12.95 -13.37
C GLN A 50 -21.13 13.94 -12.22
N ARG A 51 -20.12 14.05 -11.34
CA ARG A 51 -20.11 15.00 -10.23
C ARG A 51 -19.93 16.43 -10.71
N TRP A 52 -19.03 16.65 -11.67
CA TRP A 52 -18.79 17.97 -12.26
C TRP A 52 -20.05 18.59 -12.87
N ALA A 53 -20.88 17.81 -13.57
CA ALA A 53 -22.12 18.33 -14.17
C ALA A 53 -23.12 18.92 -13.16
N VAL A 54 -23.07 18.48 -11.90
CA VAL A 54 -23.88 19.04 -10.81
C VAL A 54 -23.19 20.28 -10.23
N VAL A 55 -21.90 20.16 -9.94
CA VAL A 55 -21.06 21.23 -9.36
C VAL A 55 -20.97 22.45 -10.28
N GLU A 56 -20.88 22.25 -11.59
CA GLU A 56 -20.85 23.33 -12.59
C GLU A 56 -22.12 24.19 -12.54
N LYS A 57 -23.28 23.55 -12.34
CA LYS A 57 -24.56 24.25 -12.18
C LYS A 57 -24.64 24.99 -10.86
N SER A 58 -24.21 24.36 -9.76
CA SER A 58 -24.14 25.01 -8.45
C SER A 58 -23.17 26.20 -8.46
N LEU A 59 -22.03 26.09 -9.15
CA LEU A 59 -21.08 27.18 -9.32
C LEU A 59 -21.68 28.36 -10.07
N ALA A 60 -22.40 28.10 -11.18
CA ALA A 60 -23.12 29.16 -11.89
C ALA A 60 -24.20 29.80 -11.00
N GLN A 61 -24.94 28.98 -10.22
CA GLN A 61 -25.98 29.46 -9.32
C GLN A 61 -25.42 30.35 -8.19
N LEU A 62 -24.23 30.03 -7.66
CA LEU A 62 -23.55 30.86 -6.66
C LEU A 62 -23.27 32.28 -7.16
N TRP A 63 -22.79 32.41 -8.41
CA TRP A 63 -22.53 33.71 -9.03
C TRP A 63 -23.84 34.48 -9.32
N ASP A 64 -24.87 33.78 -9.80
CA ASP A 64 -26.20 34.38 -10.01
C ASP A 64 -26.81 34.88 -8.69
N ASP A 65 -26.66 34.11 -7.61
CA ASP A 65 -27.18 34.46 -6.29
C ASP A 65 -26.43 35.64 -5.67
N LEU A 66 -25.09 35.70 -5.81
CA LEU A 66 -24.31 36.87 -5.43
C LEU A 66 -24.77 38.12 -6.18
N GLY A 67 -25.03 38.00 -7.49
CA GLY A 67 -25.57 39.09 -8.31
C GLY A 67 -26.95 39.56 -7.84
N ARG A 68 -27.83 38.62 -7.47
CA ARG A 68 -29.16 38.93 -6.90
C ARG A 68 -29.07 39.65 -5.56
N MET A 69 -28.22 39.17 -4.64
CA MET A 69 -28.01 39.82 -3.34
C MET A 69 -27.45 41.24 -3.50
N THR A 70 -26.46 41.41 -4.39
CA THR A 70 -25.88 42.73 -4.70
C THR A 70 -26.94 43.69 -5.25
N SER A 71 -27.78 43.21 -6.17
CA SER A 71 -28.88 44.00 -6.75
C SER A 71 -29.92 44.43 -5.70
N ILE A 72 -30.28 43.53 -4.76
CA ILE A 72 -31.19 43.86 -3.65
C ILE A 72 -30.57 44.92 -2.73
N LEU A 73 -29.27 44.80 -2.41
CA LEU A 73 -28.56 45.77 -1.58
C LEU A 73 -28.39 47.13 -2.26
N ASP A 74 -28.12 47.17 -3.55
CA ASP A 74 -28.01 48.43 -4.29
C ASP A 74 -29.38 49.12 -4.42
N ALA A 75 -30.46 48.36 -4.57
CA ALA A 75 -31.83 48.88 -4.49
C ALA A 75 -32.13 49.46 -3.09
N ALA A 76 -31.75 48.75 -2.02
CA ALA A 76 -31.93 49.22 -0.64
C ALA A 76 -31.09 50.48 -0.34
N ARG A 77 -29.83 50.54 -0.80
CA ARG A 77 -28.97 51.73 -0.69
C ARG A 77 -29.54 52.92 -1.44
N THR A 78 -30.06 52.68 -2.65
CA THR A 78 -30.68 53.72 -3.47
C THR A 78 -31.93 54.26 -2.77
N ALA A 79 -32.80 53.39 -2.24
CA ALA A 79 -33.97 53.81 -1.47
C ALA A 79 -33.57 54.63 -0.23
N ARG A 80 -32.54 54.19 0.50
CA ARG A 80 -32.01 54.89 1.68
C ARG A 80 -31.37 56.26 1.36
N GLY A 81 -30.75 56.39 0.19
CA GLY A 81 -30.04 57.60 -0.26
C GLY A 81 -30.90 58.66 -0.95
N ARG A 82 -32.15 58.34 -1.30
CA ARG A 82 -33.05 59.27 -2.04
C ARG A 82 -33.45 60.50 -1.23
N ARG A 83 -33.57 60.42 0.10
CA ARG A 83 -34.06 61.54 0.94
C ARG A 83 -33.42 61.57 2.32
N SER A 84 -33.12 62.78 2.81
CA SER A 84 -32.60 63.01 4.18
C SER A 84 -33.63 62.73 5.29
N ASN A 85 -34.91 62.61 4.96
CA ASN A 85 -35.99 62.28 5.88
C ASN A 85 -36.81 61.13 5.24
N ILE A 86 -36.81 59.96 5.88
CA ILE A 86 -37.43 58.72 5.35
C ILE A 86 -38.92 58.75 5.69
N GLU A 87 -39.79 58.75 4.67
CA GLU A 87 -41.24 58.62 4.84
C GLU A 87 -41.61 57.16 5.20
N ASP A 88 -42.78 56.94 5.80
CA ASP A 88 -43.18 55.60 6.27
C ASP A 88 -43.29 54.56 5.14
N ASP A 89 -43.57 55.00 3.91
CA ASP A 89 -43.58 54.15 2.71
C ASP A 89 -42.16 53.68 2.33
N ASP A 90 -41.16 54.56 2.40
CA ASP A 90 -39.74 54.21 2.16
C ASP A 90 -39.23 53.25 3.24
N ARG A 91 -39.68 53.44 4.50
CA ARG A 91 -39.37 52.51 5.62
C ARG A 91 -39.96 51.13 5.40
N ALA A 92 -41.21 51.06 4.90
CA ALA A 92 -41.86 49.80 4.58
C ALA A 92 -41.18 49.09 3.39
N GLU A 93 -40.74 49.84 2.37
CA GLU A 93 -39.97 49.30 1.24
C GLU A 93 -38.61 48.74 1.70
N LEU A 94 -37.86 49.48 2.51
CA LEU A 94 -36.58 49.04 3.08
C LEU A 94 -36.74 47.81 3.97
N ALA A 95 -37.78 47.79 4.82
CA ALA A 95 -38.07 46.64 5.67
C ALA A 95 -38.41 45.39 4.84
N ARG A 96 -39.14 45.54 3.73
CA ARG A 96 -39.45 44.44 2.80
C ARG A 96 -38.21 43.91 2.08
N LEU A 97 -37.29 44.79 1.68
CA LEU A 97 -36.06 44.43 0.98
C LEU A 97 -35.06 43.72 1.90
N LEU A 98 -34.89 44.20 3.13
CA LEU A 98 -33.86 43.71 4.05
C LEU A 98 -34.33 42.56 4.96
N PHE A 99 -35.55 42.64 5.49
CA PHE A 99 -36.08 41.65 6.45
C PHE A 99 -37.18 40.77 5.85
N GLY A 100 -37.63 41.08 4.63
CA GLY A 100 -38.68 40.36 3.93
C GLY A 100 -38.14 39.37 2.90
N ARG A 101 -39.05 38.90 2.06
CA ARG A 101 -38.76 38.02 0.93
C ARG A 101 -39.09 38.76 -0.37
N PRO A 102 -38.22 39.67 -0.82
CA PRO A 102 -38.57 40.60 -1.88
C PRO A 102 -38.51 40.00 -3.29
N LEU A 103 -37.85 38.85 -3.45
CA LEU A 103 -37.63 38.22 -4.75
C LEU A 103 -38.66 37.10 -4.97
N GLU A 104 -39.49 37.22 -6.00
CA GLU A 104 -40.37 36.15 -6.46
C GLU A 104 -39.56 35.15 -7.30
N VAL A 105 -39.46 33.91 -6.83
CA VAL A 105 -38.65 32.84 -7.43
C VAL A 105 -39.48 31.87 -8.25
N SER A 106 -40.74 31.63 -7.85
CA SER A 106 -41.66 30.80 -8.63
C SER A 106 -43.10 31.25 -8.49
N ARG A 107 -43.87 31.15 -9.57
CA ARG A 107 -45.31 31.40 -9.61
C ARG A 107 -46.00 30.21 -10.24
N GLN A 108 -46.70 29.43 -9.43
CA GLN A 108 -47.39 28.23 -9.88
C GLN A 108 -48.90 28.42 -9.80
N ARG A 109 -49.62 28.05 -10.86
CA ARG A 109 -51.09 28.04 -10.82
C ARG A 109 -51.57 26.95 -9.88
N ILE A 110 -52.35 27.34 -8.88
CA ILE A 110 -53.01 26.39 -7.97
C ILE A 110 -54.04 25.61 -8.80
N PRO A 111 -54.03 24.25 -8.80
CA PRO A 111 -55.04 23.46 -9.49
C PRO A 111 -56.47 23.82 -9.04
N LEU A 112 -57.45 23.83 -9.95
CA LEU A 112 -58.84 24.26 -9.68
C LEU A 112 -59.47 23.55 -8.47
N ALA A 113 -59.16 22.27 -8.26
CA ALA A 113 -59.64 21.48 -7.12
C ALA A 113 -59.16 21.98 -5.74
N LYS A 114 -58.10 22.78 -5.70
CA LYS A 114 -57.52 23.37 -4.48
C LYS A 114 -57.78 24.88 -4.36
N ARG A 115 -58.60 25.47 -5.25
CA ARG A 115 -58.95 26.90 -5.20
C ARG A 115 -60.21 27.13 -4.36
N SER A 116 -60.25 28.24 -3.63
CA SER A 116 -61.48 28.78 -3.08
C SER A 116 -62.00 29.93 -3.96
N ILE A 117 -63.33 30.16 -3.95
CA ILE A 117 -64.00 31.14 -4.83
C ILE A 117 -63.47 32.57 -4.62
N ALA A 118 -62.95 32.90 -3.43
CA ALA A 118 -62.35 34.18 -3.10
C ALA A 118 -60.83 34.09 -2.79
N GLY A 119 -60.19 32.96 -3.10
CA GLY A 119 -58.78 32.71 -2.79
C GLY A 119 -57.84 32.98 -3.96
N PRO A 120 -56.53 33.06 -3.71
CA PRO A 120 -55.54 33.28 -4.75
C PRO A 120 -55.53 32.13 -5.77
N SER A 121 -55.30 32.47 -7.05
CA SER A 121 -55.22 31.48 -8.15
C SER A 121 -53.81 30.93 -8.36
N GLU A 122 -52.82 31.53 -7.72
CA GLU A 122 -51.39 31.29 -7.89
C GLU A 122 -50.71 31.24 -6.52
N THR A 123 -49.78 30.30 -6.34
CA THR A 123 -48.82 30.28 -5.23
C THR A 123 -47.54 30.93 -5.70
N VAL A 124 -47.13 31.98 -4.98
CA VAL A 124 -45.88 32.72 -5.20
C VAL A 124 -44.87 32.28 -4.15
N GLU A 125 -43.77 31.69 -4.58
CA GLU A 125 -42.61 31.43 -3.73
C GLU A 125 -41.70 32.64 -3.77
N SER A 126 -41.56 33.31 -2.63
CA SER A 126 -40.65 34.44 -2.47
C SER A 126 -39.47 34.06 -1.59
N VAL A 127 -38.31 34.63 -1.87
CA VAL A 127 -37.03 34.36 -1.20
C VAL A 127 -36.42 35.67 -0.72
N GLY A 128 -35.90 35.65 0.52
CA GLY A 128 -35.20 36.75 1.19
C GLY A 128 -33.69 36.67 1.06
N LEU A 129 -32.98 37.70 1.54
CA LEU A 129 -31.52 37.70 1.60
C LEU A 129 -30.98 36.52 2.43
N ASP A 130 -31.61 36.21 3.57
CA ASP A 130 -31.26 35.06 4.40
C ASP A 130 -31.43 33.72 3.70
N ASP A 131 -32.53 33.56 2.95
CA ASP A 131 -32.82 32.33 2.23
C ASP A 131 -31.79 32.12 1.09
N ILE A 132 -31.31 33.21 0.45
CA ILE A 132 -30.24 33.16 -0.55
C ILE A 132 -28.90 32.85 0.12
N ALA A 133 -28.55 33.52 1.22
CA ALA A 133 -27.31 33.31 1.96
C ALA A 133 -27.18 31.84 2.43
N GLN A 134 -28.24 31.25 2.98
CA GLN A 134 -28.25 29.85 3.40
C GLN A 134 -28.06 28.89 2.23
N ARG A 135 -28.73 29.14 1.09
CA ARG A 135 -28.55 28.35 -0.13
C ARG A 135 -27.12 28.45 -0.64
N MET A 136 -26.59 29.67 -0.76
CA MET A 136 -25.21 29.91 -1.19
C MET A 136 -24.20 29.19 -0.29
N GLN A 137 -24.41 29.20 1.03
CA GLN A 137 -23.51 28.48 1.95
C GLN A 137 -23.52 26.97 1.69
N ALA A 138 -24.69 26.37 1.45
CA ALA A 138 -24.82 24.94 1.16
C ALA A 138 -24.19 24.57 -0.20
N ASP A 139 -24.47 25.35 -1.24
CA ASP A 139 -23.89 25.15 -2.58
C ASP A 139 -22.36 25.36 -2.56
N TYR A 140 -21.88 26.37 -1.84
CA TYR A 140 -20.45 26.63 -1.66
C TYR A 140 -19.74 25.43 -1.01
N SER A 141 -20.27 24.89 0.09
CA SER A 141 -19.66 23.75 0.76
C SER A 141 -19.57 22.53 -0.16
N ALA A 142 -20.61 22.24 -0.94
CA ALA A 142 -20.58 21.12 -1.89
C ALA A 142 -19.58 21.33 -3.05
N VAL A 143 -19.46 22.56 -3.55
CA VAL A 143 -18.50 22.91 -4.62
C VAL A 143 -17.06 22.86 -4.11
N ALA A 144 -16.80 23.42 -2.93
CA ALA A 144 -15.48 23.41 -2.29
C ALA A 144 -15.01 21.98 -2.00
N GLU A 145 -15.86 21.13 -1.40
CA GLU A 145 -15.55 19.72 -1.13
C GLU A 145 -15.17 18.96 -2.42
N PHE A 146 -15.85 19.25 -3.53
CA PHE A 146 -15.51 18.64 -4.81
C PHE A 146 -14.12 19.08 -5.31
N PHE A 147 -13.79 20.37 -5.22
CA PHE A 147 -12.49 20.86 -5.65
C PHE A 147 -11.35 20.38 -4.76
N ASP A 148 -11.55 20.33 -3.44
CA ASP A 148 -10.61 19.77 -2.48
C ASP A 148 -10.34 18.29 -2.77
N ALA A 149 -11.38 17.52 -3.10
CA ALA A 149 -11.24 16.11 -3.43
C ALA A 149 -10.40 15.91 -4.70
N VAL A 150 -10.62 16.70 -5.75
CA VAL A 150 -9.82 16.65 -6.98
C VAL A 150 -8.36 17.04 -6.70
N ASP A 151 -8.15 18.13 -5.97
CA ASP A 151 -6.80 18.62 -5.64
C ASP A 151 -6.02 17.62 -4.78
N THR A 152 -6.67 17.03 -3.78
CA THR A 152 -6.09 16.00 -2.92
C THR A 152 -5.59 14.81 -3.74
N ILE A 153 -6.40 14.29 -4.66
CA ILE A 153 -6.00 13.16 -5.50
C ILE A 153 -4.82 13.53 -6.41
N ASN A 154 -4.89 14.70 -7.04
CA ASN A 154 -3.83 15.17 -7.93
C ASN A 154 -2.49 15.37 -7.19
N THR A 155 -2.54 15.95 -5.99
CA THR A 155 -1.39 16.13 -5.11
C THR A 155 -0.80 14.78 -4.70
N LEU A 156 -1.63 13.83 -4.25
CA LEU A 156 -1.18 12.48 -3.89
C LEU A 156 -0.47 11.75 -5.05
N VAL A 157 -1.00 11.85 -6.27
CA VAL A 157 -0.38 11.23 -7.44
C VAL A 157 0.94 11.92 -7.79
N THR A 158 0.96 13.26 -7.81
CA THR A 158 2.15 14.04 -8.18
C THR A 158 3.28 13.83 -7.17
N GLU A 159 3.00 13.99 -5.88
CA GLU A 159 3.98 13.79 -4.80
C GLU A 159 4.43 12.32 -4.71
N GLY A 160 3.50 11.38 -4.91
CA GLY A 160 3.82 9.95 -4.87
C GLY A 160 4.75 9.51 -6.01
N LEU A 161 4.57 10.07 -7.20
CA LEU A 161 5.38 9.72 -8.37
C LEU A 161 6.69 10.51 -8.48
N ALA A 162 6.80 11.70 -7.88
CA ALA A 162 7.96 12.57 -8.01
C ALA A 162 9.31 11.85 -7.74
N PRO A 163 9.50 11.06 -6.65
CA PRO A 163 10.77 10.36 -6.42
C PRO A 163 11.10 9.32 -7.49
N THR A 164 10.10 8.75 -8.15
CA THR A 164 10.31 7.79 -9.23
C THR A 164 10.65 8.51 -10.54
N GLN A 165 10.02 9.65 -10.79
CA GLN A 165 10.29 10.50 -11.96
C GLN A 165 11.70 11.09 -11.90
N ASP A 166 12.10 11.68 -10.77
CA ASP A 166 13.45 12.24 -10.57
C ASP A 166 14.54 11.22 -10.90
N ARG A 167 14.34 9.97 -10.45
CA ARG A 167 15.29 8.87 -10.72
C ARG A 167 15.34 8.43 -12.18
N LEU A 168 14.19 8.44 -12.86
CA LEU A 168 14.12 8.13 -14.29
C LEU A 168 14.82 9.23 -15.10
N ASP A 169 14.63 10.48 -14.71
CA ASP A 169 15.27 11.64 -15.32
C ASP A 169 16.79 11.64 -15.11
N GLU A 170 17.26 11.36 -13.89
CA GLU A 170 18.69 11.17 -13.59
C GLU A 170 19.33 10.05 -14.44
N ALA A 171 18.56 8.98 -14.71
CA ALA A 171 19.00 7.88 -15.55
C ALA A 171 18.83 8.15 -17.06
N GLY A 172 18.17 9.23 -17.46
CA GLY A 172 17.78 9.49 -18.85
C GLY A 172 16.87 8.41 -19.44
N ALA A 173 16.13 7.69 -18.60
CA ALA A 173 15.30 6.56 -18.99
C ALA A 173 13.84 7.00 -19.20
N PRO A 174 13.15 6.49 -20.24
CA PRO A 174 11.73 6.77 -20.40
C PRO A 174 10.92 6.16 -19.25
N GLY A 175 9.88 6.87 -18.82
CA GLY A 175 8.97 6.37 -17.80
C GLY A 175 8.20 5.13 -18.25
N PRO A 176 7.89 4.19 -17.34
CA PRO A 176 7.02 3.07 -17.64
C PRO A 176 5.61 3.58 -17.97
N LYS A 177 4.91 2.87 -18.87
CA LYS A 177 3.52 3.19 -19.28
C LYS A 177 2.56 3.33 -18.10
N ASP A 178 2.80 2.59 -17.02
CA ASP A 178 1.98 2.65 -15.80
C ASP A 178 1.97 4.05 -15.16
N ILE A 179 3.05 4.83 -15.31
CA ILE A 179 3.10 6.24 -14.88
C ILE A 179 2.17 7.08 -15.76
N ASP A 180 2.31 6.99 -17.08
CA ASP A 180 1.48 7.74 -18.03
C ASP A 180 0.00 7.41 -17.87
N GLU A 181 -0.33 6.14 -17.63
CA GLU A 181 -1.69 5.69 -17.35
C GLU A 181 -2.23 6.28 -16.05
N LEU A 182 -1.44 6.27 -14.97
CA LEU A 182 -1.87 6.85 -13.69
C LEU A 182 -2.05 8.37 -13.79
N LEU A 183 -1.14 9.07 -14.49
CA LEU A 183 -1.25 10.51 -14.75
C LEU A 183 -2.47 10.84 -15.62
N THR A 184 -2.74 10.03 -16.64
CA THR A 184 -3.92 10.21 -17.52
C THR A 184 -5.22 10.04 -16.75
N VAL A 185 -5.33 9.01 -15.90
CA VAL A 185 -6.52 8.80 -15.06
C VAL A 185 -6.63 9.92 -14.02
N SER A 186 -5.53 10.32 -13.39
CA SER A 186 -5.53 11.44 -12.44
C SER A 186 -5.94 12.77 -13.08
N ALA A 187 -5.62 12.97 -14.36
CA ALA A 187 -5.98 14.17 -15.10
C ALA A 187 -7.45 14.18 -15.54
N THR A 188 -8.02 13.03 -15.91
CA THR A 188 -9.34 12.97 -16.57
C THR A 188 -10.45 12.44 -15.66
N ASP A 189 -10.14 11.56 -14.72
CA ASP A 189 -11.10 11.02 -13.76
C ASP A 189 -10.48 10.82 -12.36
N PRO A 190 -9.98 11.89 -11.70
CA PRO A 190 -9.37 11.80 -10.38
C PRO A 190 -10.28 11.18 -9.32
N LEU A 191 -11.59 11.46 -9.35
CA LEU A 191 -12.53 10.95 -8.34
C LEU A 191 -12.89 9.47 -8.51
N SER A 192 -12.41 8.82 -9.58
CA SER A 192 -12.42 7.34 -9.68
C SER A 192 -11.34 6.68 -8.83
N LEU A 193 -10.31 7.44 -8.44
CA LEU A 193 -9.19 6.96 -7.65
C LEU A 193 -9.46 7.13 -6.15
N THR A 194 -9.03 6.15 -5.36
CA THR A 194 -9.00 6.26 -3.90
C THR A 194 -7.56 6.43 -3.43
N PRO A 195 -7.32 7.09 -2.29
CA PRO A 195 -5.96 7.23 -1.74
C PRO A 195 -5.22 5.90 -1.57
N GLU A 196 -5.93 4.85 -1.14
CA GLU A 196 -5.38 3.50 -1.01
C GLU A 196 -4.95 2.89 -2.35
N ASN A 197 -5.78 3.04 -3.39
CA ASN A 197 -5.47 2.55 -4.72
C ASN A 197 -4.28 3.30 -5.33
N ILE A 198 -4.20 4.62 -5.11
CA ILE A 198 -3.06 5.45 -5.54
C ILE A 198 -1.79 4.97 -4.86
N ALA A 199 -1.78 4.85 -3.54
CA ALA A 199 -0.62 4.40 -2.78
C ALA A 199 -0.14 3.01 -3.23
N LYS A 200 -1.07 2.09 -3.52
CA LYS A 200 -0.76 0.76 -4.06
C LYS A 200 -0.14 0.83 -5.44
N ARG A 201 -0.72 1.62 -6.37
CA ARG A 201 -0.21 1.77 -7.74
C ARG A 201 1.17 2.45 -7.75
N VAL A 202 1.33 3.55 -7.01
CA VAL A 202 2.62 4.25 -6.86
C VAL A 202 3.70 3.32 -6.32
N ARG A 203 3.40 2.54 -5.28
CA ARG A 203 4.35 1.56 -4.74
C ARG A 203 4.74 0.50 -5.76
N ALA A 204 3.76 -0.06 -6.49
CA ALA A 204 4.03 -1.06 -7.51
C ALA A 204 4.91 -0.51 -8.65
N ILE A 205 4.66 0.73 -9.08
CA ILE A 205 5.48 1.43 -10.07
C ILE A 205 6.90 1.61 -9.54
N ALA A 206 7.06 2.15 -8.33
CA ALA A 206 8.37 2.39 -7.72
C ALA A 206 9.17 1.09 -7.54
N GLU A 207 8.52 0.01 -7.09
CA GLU A 207 9.13 -1.32 -6.96
C GLU A 207 9.55 -1.91 -8.32
N SER A 208 8.74 -1.70 -9.35
CA SER A 208 9.05 -2.14 -10.72
C SER A 208 10.28 -1.41 -11.27
N VAL A 209 10.30 -0.08 -11.18
CA VAL A 209 11.44 0.76 -11.60
C VAL A 209 12.70 0.38 -10.82
N GLN A 210 12.60 0.24 -9.49
CA GLN A 210 13.73 -0.18 -8.65
C GLN A 210 14.31 -1.52 -9.10
N ARG A 211 13.45 -2.50 -9.42
CA ARG A 211 13.87 -3.83 -9.84
C ARG A 211 14.60 -3.79 -11.19
N GLN A 212 14.05 -3.03 -12.15
CA GLN A 212 14.68 -2.83 -13.46
C GLN A 212 16.01 -2.09 -13.35
N SER A 213 16.09 -1.02 -12.55
CA SER A 213 17.34 -0.30 -12.31
C SER A 213 18.40 -1.20 -11.68
N ALA A 214 18.02 -2.03 -10.70
CA ALA A 214 18.95 -2.95 -10.05
C ALA A 214 19.46 -4.02 -11.02
N GLU A 215 18.59 -4.55 -11.88
CA GLU A 215 18.96 -5.51 -12.92
C GLU A 215 19.93 -4.89 -13.94
N LEU A 216 19.65 -3.69 -14.45
CA LEU A 216 20.56 -2.99 -15.35
C LEU A 216 21.91 -2.68 -14.69
N ALA A 217 21.91 -2.27 -13.42
CA ALA A 217 23.13 -2.03 -12.66
C ALA A 217 23.96 -3.30 -12.46
N GLU A 218 23.31 -4.44 -12.19
CA GLU A 218 23.94 -5.75 -12.09
C GLU A 218 24.59 -6.14 -13.43
N LEU A 219 23.87 -6.02 -14.54
CA LEU A 219 24.40 -6.31 -15.87
C LEU A 219 25.57 -5.38 -16.24
N ALA A 220 25.48 -4.09 -15.91
CA ALA A 220 26.56 -3.13 -16.12
C ALA A 220 27.80 -3.49 -15.29
N ALA A 221 27.62 -3.92 -14.04
CA ALA A 221 28.72 -4.34 -13.17
C ALA A 221 29.39 -5.63 -13.69
N LEU A 222 28.60 -6.60 -14.16
CA LEU A 222 29.11 -7.83 -14.79
C LEU A 222 29.90 -7.50 -16.06
N HIS A 223 29.41 -6.58 -16.88
CA HIS A 223 30.10 -6.13 -18.08
C HIS A 223 31.42 -5.42 -17.74
N ALA A 224 31.40 -4.49 -16.78
CA ALA A 224 32.55 -3.70 -16.39
C ALA A 224 33.70 -4.54 -15.82
N ASN A 225 33.40 -5.68 -15.17
CA ASN A 225 34.39 -6.61 -14.64
C ASN A 225 34.19 -8.03 -15.18
N TRP A 226 34.04 -8.15 -16.50
CA TRP A 226 33.75 -9.43 -17.16
C TRP A 226 34.72 -10.58 -16.80
N PRO A 227 36.06 -10.40 -16.81
CA PRO A 227 36.99 -11.48 -16.45
C PRO A 227 36.85 -11.92 -14.99
N GLY A 228 36.63 -10.98 -14.07
CA GLY A 228 36.40 -11.29 -12.66
C GLY A 228 35.07 -12.00 -12.43
N ALA A 229 34.03 -11.65 -13.19
CA ALA A 229 32.74 -12.32 -13.13
C ALA A 229 32.82 -13.78 -13.61
N LEU A 230 33.52 -14.05 -14.71
CA LEU A 230 33.80 -15.42 -15.18
C LEU A 230 34.57 -16.23 -14.14
N ALA A 231 35.64 -15.66 -13.57
CA ALA A 231 36.45 -16.32 -12.55
C ALA A 231 35.64 -16.66 -11.29
N SER A 232 34.72 -15.78 -10.89
CA SER A 232 33.84 -16.03 -9.74
C SER A 232 32.89 -17.20 -9.98
N ILE A 233 32.31 -17.33 -11.17
CA ILE A 233 31.44 -18.47 -11.50
C ILE A 233 32.25 -19.76 -11.63
N ALA A 234 33.45 -19.71 -12.21
CA ALA A 234 34.35 -20.85 -12.26
C ALA A 234 34.67 -21.39 -10.84
N ALA A 235 34.94 -20.50 -9.89
CA ALA A 235 35.15 -20.88 -8.48
C ALA A 235 33.89 -21.52 -7.85
N GLN A 236 32.69 -20.99 -8.12
CA GLN A 236 31.44 -21.60 -7.66
C GLN A 236 31.18 -22.98 -8.27
N LEU A 237 31.59 -23.23 -9.51
CA LEU A 237 31.53 -24.55 -10.14
C LEU A 237 32.53 -25.54 -9.54
N ASP A 238 33.72 -25.07 -9.13
CA ASP A 238 34.65 -25.90 -8.37
C ASP A 238 34.07 -26.26 -6.99
N GLU A 239 33.45 -25.30 -6.29
CA GLU A 239 32.72 -25.56 -5.04
C GLU A 239 31.58 -26.57 -5.23
N LEU A 240 30.84 -26.46 -6.34
CA LEU A 240 29.76 -27.37 -6.68
C LEU A 240 30.27 -28.80 -6.88
N ARG A 241 31.34 -28.96 -7.67
CA ARG A 241 31.99 -30.27 -7.89
C ARG A 241 32.44 -30.88 -6.57
N ASP A 242 33.14 -30.10 -5.75
CA ASP A 242 33.70 -30.57 -4.49
C ASP A 242 32.57 -30.91 -3.49
N GLY A 243 31.50 -30.12 -3.46
CA GLY A 243 30.28 -30.39 -2.69
C GLY A 243 29.58 -31.67 -3.13
N ALA A 244 29.42 -31.88 -4.44
CA ALA A 244 28.79 -33.09 -4.96
C ALA A 244 29.58 -34.35 -4.57
N GLN A 245 30.92 -34.27 -4.61
CA GLN A 245 31.78 -35.35 -4.16
C GLN A 245 31.66 -35.63 -2.66
N ARG A 246 31.58 -34.58 -1.82
CA ARG A 246 31.36 -34.74 -0.38
C ARG A 246 29.99 -35.34 -0.09
N ALA A 247 28.93 -34.83 -0.72
CA ALA A 247 27.57 -35.36 -0.59
C ALA A 247 27.50 -36.85 -0.97
N ALA A 248 28.10 -37.23 -2.10
CA ALA A 248 28.17 -38.62 -2.54
C ALA A 248 28.93 -39.52 -1.54
N THR A 249 30.04 -39.02 -0.98
CA THR A 249 30.84 -39.74 0.03
C THR A 249 30.06 -39.92 1.34
N ALA A 250 29.41 -38.85 1.82
CA ALA A 250 28.58 -38.87 3.02
C ALA A 250 27.40 -39.85 2.83
N ARG A 251 26.73 -39.81 1.68
CA ARG A 251 25.62 -40.71 1.32
C ARG A 251 26.07 -42.17 1.35
N ALA A 252 27.12 -42.53 0.62
CA ALA A 252 27.61 -43.91 0.57
C ALA A 252 27.98 -44.44 1.97
N ARG A 253 28.55 -43.57 2.83
CA ARG A 253 28.86 -43.92 4.21
C ARG A 253 27.60 -44.05 5.08
N ALA A 254 26.63 -43.16 4.90
CA ALA A 254 25.36 -43.21 5.62
C ALA A 254 24.59 -44.50 5.28
N GLU A 255 24.41 -44.81 3.99
CA GLU A 255 23.72 -46.03 3.53
C GLU A 255 24.39 -47.31 4.02
N LYS A 256 25.73 -47.32 4.12
CA LYS A 256 26.47 -48.46 4.66
C LYS A 256 26.30 -48.62 6.18
N THR A 257 26.21 -47.51 6.92
CA THR A 257 26.37 -47.53 8.38
C THR A 257 25.09 -47.26 9.16
N VAL A 258 24.07 -46.70 8.53
CA VAL A 258 22.81 -46.29 9.13
C VAL A 258 21.67 -46.91 8.35
N LEU A 259 20.67 -47.43 9.07
CA LEU A 259 19.46 -47.94 8.48
C LEU A 259 18.57 -46.75 8.12
N SER A 260 18.56 -46.41 6.84
CA SER A 260 17.72 -45.35 6.27
C SER A 260 16.93 -45.86 5.07
N GLY A 261 15.91 -45.10 4.65
CA GLY A 261 15.38 -45.23 3.30
C GLY A 261 16.43 -44.80 2.25
N PRO A 262 16.11 -44.96 0.95
CA PRO A 262 16.99 -44.49 -0.11
C PRO A 262 17.18 -42.98 0.02
N LEU A 263 18.45 -42.53 0.03
CA LEU A 263 18.77 -41.11 0.05
C LEU A 263 18.61 -40.52 -1.36
N PRO A 264 18.29 -39.23 -1.49
CA PRO A 264 18.14 -38.58 -2.78
C PRO A 264 19.39 -38.74 -3.67
N ILE A 265 19.14 -38.90 -4.96
CA ILE A 265 20.17 -38.91 -6.00
C ILE A 265 19.73 -37.93 -7.07
N HIS A 266 20.51 -36.86 -7.21
CA HIS A 266 20.35 -35.89 -8.28
C HIS A 266 21.42 -36.11 -9.35
N ALA A 267 21.07 -35.83 -10.61
CA ALA A 267 22.05 -35.81 -11.70
C ALA A 267 23.03 -34.66 -11.46
N ASP A 268 24.31 -34.89 -11.71
CA ASP A 268 25.35 -33.87 -11.55
C ASP A 268 25.23 -32.81 -12.67
N PRO A 269 24.82 -31.58 -12.35
CA PRO A 269 24.68 -30.53 -13.36
C PRO A 269 26.02 -29.85 -13.68
N GLU A 270 27.05 -30.09 -12.87
CA GLU A 270 28.32 -29.35 -12.91
C GLU A 270 29.02 -29.41 -14.28
N PRO A 271 29.18 -30.59 -14.93
CA PRO A 271 29.85 -30.66 -16.23
C PRO A 271 29.17 -29.83 -17.32
N ALA A 272 27.83 -29.86 -17.37
CA ALA A 272 27.05 -29.12 -18.35
C ALA A 272 27.13 -27.60 -18.11
N LEU A 273 27.07 -27.17 -16.84
CA LEU A 273 27.20 -25.77 -16.47
C LEU A 273 28.62 -25.23 -16.74
N ARG A 274 29.67 -26.06 -16.57
CA ARG A 274 31.05 -25.70 -16.89
C ARG A 274 31.28 -25.59 -18.40
N GLU A 275 30.71 -26.48 -19.19
CA GLU A 275 30.75 -26.39 -20.66
C GLU A 275 30.06 -25.11 -21.14
N GLU A 276 28.91 -24.77 -20.56
CA GLU A 276 28.21 -23.53 -20.87
C GLU A 276 29.05 -22.29 -20.52
N LEU A 277 29.69 -22.24 -19.34
CA LEU A 277 30.62 -21.17 -18.98
C LEU A 277 31.74 -21.02 -20.01
N ALA A 278 32.32 -22.14 -20.45
CA ALA A 278 33.40 -22.15 -21.45
C ALA A 278 32.94 -21.67 -22.83
N SER A 279 31.65 -21.82 -23.16
CA SER A 279 31.07 -21.34 -24.41
C SER A 279 30.91 -19.81 -24.47
N LEU A 280 30.90 -19.12 -23.31
CA LEU A 280 30.80 -17.67 -23.20
C LEU A 280 32.13 -16.98 -23.57
N THR A 281 32.43 -16.95 -24.86
CA THR A 281 33.67 -16.37 -25.41
C THR A 281 33.62 -14.84 -25.57
N ALA A 282 32.44 -14.26 -25.65
CA ALA A 282 32.21 -12.81 -25.72
C ALA A 282 31.40 -12.33 -24.50
N PRO A 283 31.50 -11.04 -24.11
CA PRO A 283 30.72 -10.50 -23.00
C PRO A 283 29.21 -10.60 -23.23
N ASP A 284 28.56 -11.46 -22.46
CA ASP A 284 27.11 -11.59 -22.36
C ASP A 284 26.68 -11.59 -20.88
N PRO A 285 26.47 -10.40 -20.30
CA PRO A 285 26.06 -10.26 -18.89
C PRO A 285 24.75 -10.97 -18.56
N ALA A 286 23.82 -11.06 -19.52
CA ALA A 286 22.51 -11.68 -19.30
C ALA A 286 22.65 -13.20 -19.18
N ALA A 287 23.34 -13.83 -20.14
CA ALA A 287 23.62 -15.26 -20.09
C ALA A 287 24.44 -15.63 -18.84
N LEU A 288 25.43 -14.81 -18.47
CA LEU A 288 26.24 -15.04 -17.27
C LEU A 288 25.41 -14.97 -15.98
N ARG A 289 24.45 -14.03 -15.91
CA ARG A 289 23.53 -13.92 -14.78
C ARG A 289 22.60 -15.13 -14.68
N GLU A 290 22.05 -15.60 -15.79
CA GLU A 290 21.21 -16.80 -15.83
C GLU A 290 21.98 -18.06 -15.41
N LEU A 291 23.23 -18.19 -15.88
CA LEU A 291 24.13 -19.26 -15.47
C LEU A 291 24.40 -19.21 -13.96
N ARG A 292 24.68 -18.02 -13.41
CA ARG A 292 24.90 -17.82 -11.96
C ARG A 292 23.70 -18.27 -11.13
N VAL A 293 22.48 -17.94 -11.55
CA VAL A 293 21.25 -18.37 -10.87
C VAL A 293 21.15 -19.90 -10.83
N ARG A 294 21.45 -20.58 -11.94
CA ARG A 294 21.42 -22.06 -12.00
C ARG A 294 22.53 -22.71 -11.18
N VAL A 295 23.75 -22.15 -11.17
CA VAL A 295 24.85 -22.62 -10.31
C VAL A 295 24.48 -22.49 -8.84
N ALA A 296 23.93 -21.34 -8.42
CA ALA A 296 23.48 -21.14 -7.04
C ALA A 296 22.37 -22.12 -6.64
N ALA A 297 21.42 -22.39 -7.54
CA ALA A 297 20.37 -23.38 -7.30
C ALA A 297 20.94 -24.81 -7.14
N ALA A 298 21.91 -25.19 -7.96
CA ALA A 298 22.60 -26.48 -7.88
C ALA A 298 23.40 -26.63 -6.57
N LEU A 299 24.14 -25.58 -6.18
CA LEU A 299 24.87 -25.54 -4.89
C LEU A 299 23.94 -25.76 -3.70
N ARG A 300 22.75 -25.14 -3.70
CA ARG A 300 21.75 -25.32 -2.65
C ARG A 300 21.29 -26.78 -2.56
N VAL A 301 20.97 -27.40 -3.70
CA VAL A 301 20.52 -28.81 -3.75
C VAL A 301 21.62 -29.75 -3.23
N VAL A 302 22.86 -29.57 -3.70
CA VAL A 302 24.00 -30.37 -3.23
C VAL A 302 24.26 -30.19 -1.73
N GLY A 303 24.11 -28.96 -1.23
CA GLY A 303 24.22 -28.66 0.20
C GLY A 303 23.13 -29.35 1.03
N GLU A 304 21.88 -29.36 0.55
CA GLU A 304 20.77 -30.07 1.20
C GLU A 304 21.01 -31.59 1.25
N ASP A 305 21.53 -32.18 0.18
CA ASP A 305 21.91 -33.60 0.11
C ASP A 305 23.05 -33.95 1.08
N GLU A 306 24.12 -33.13 1.10
CA GLU A 306 25.26 -33.30 2.00
C GLU A 306 24.79 -33.24 3.46
N GLN A 307 23.98 -32.23 3.82
CA GLN A 307 23.45 -32.06 5.16
C GLN A 307 22.57 -33.23 5.60
N LEU A 308 21.71 -33.73 4.72
CA LEU A 308 20.85 -34.88 5.04
C LEU A 308 21.68 -36.14 5.32
N ALA A 309 22.63 -36.46 4.45
CA ALA A 309 23.47 -37.65 4.60
C ALA A 309 24.40 -37.54 5.82
N GLN A 310 25.06 -36.39 5.98
CA GLN A 310 25.96 -36.14 7.09
C GLN A 310 25.21 -36.11 8.44
N GLY A 311 24.00 -35.55 8.47
CA GLY A 311 23.17 -35.52 9.67
C GLY A 311 22.84 -36.91 10.23
N LEU A 312 22.70 -37.94 9.39
CA LEU A 312 22.51 -39.32 9.85
C LEU A 312 23.77 -39.87 10.54
N LEU A 313 24.94 -39.58 9.98
CA LEU A 313 26.24 -39.99 10.54
C LEU A 313 26.51 -39.27 11.86
N ASP A 314 26.26 -37.97 11.90
CA ASP A 314 26.41 -37.15 13.10
C ASP A 314 25.47 -37.61 14.20
N ARG A 315 24.22 -37.93 13.86
CA ARG A 315 23.27 -38.47 14.83
C ARG A 315 23.74 -39.80 15.41
N ARG A 316 24.35 -40.67 14.59
CA ARG A 316 24.95 -41.92 15.08
C ARG A 316 26.11 -41.64 16.04
N ALA A 317 26.99 -40.70 15.70
CA ALA A 317 28.12 -40.31 16.55
C ALA A 317 27.62 -39.70 17.88
N GLU A 318 26.61 -38.84 17.84
CA GLU A 318 25.97 -38.25 19.02
C GLU A 318 25.40 -39.33 19.94
N LEU A 319 24.64 -40.29 19.41
CA LEU A 319 24.08 -41.39 20.19
C LEU A 319 25.18 -42.25 20.83
N SER A 320 26.27 -42.49 20.11
CA SER A 320 27.45 -43.16 20.68
C SER A 320 28.04 -42.37 21.86
N GLY A 321 28.22 -41.06 21.71
CA GLY A 321 28.73 -40.20 22.79
C GLY A 321 27.79 -40.16 24.00
N ARG A 322 26.47 -40.09 23.77
CA ARG A 322 25.45 -40.12 24.83
C ARG A 322 25.47 -41.42 25.61
N LEU A 323 25.60 -42.56 24.93
CA LEU A 323 25.72 -43.86 25.61
C LEU A 323 26.93 -43.87 26.55
N THR A 324 28.10 -43.45 26.07
CA THR A 324 29.32 -43.35 26.88
C THR A 324 29.12 -42.45 28.10
N ALA A 325 28.45 -41.30 27.91
CA ALA A 325 28.17 -40.37 29.00
C ALA A 325 27.24 -40.96 30.07
N TYR A 326 26.19 -41.68 29.67
CA TYR A 326 25.28 -42.32 30.63
C TYR A 326 25.94 -43.50 31.36
N GLN A 327 26.79 -44.27 30.68
CA GLN A 327 27.58 -45.33 31.32
C GLN A 327 28.53 -44.76 32.38
N ALA A 328 29.24 -43.67 32.06
CA ALA A 328 30.09 -42.97 33.02
C ALA A 328 29.29 -42.39 34.21
N LYS A 329 28.07 -41.87 33.95
CA LYS A 329 27.18 -41.37 35.00
C LYS A 329 26.73 -42.50 35.94
N ALA A 330 26.35 -43.66 35.41
CA ALA A 330 25.96 -44.82 36.20
C ALA A 330 27.11 -45.28 37.10
N ALA A 331 28.33 -45.38 36.55
CA ALA A 331 29.53 -45.72 37.32
C ALA A 331 29.79 -44.74 38.48
N ARG A 332 29.69 -43.43 38.22
CA ARG A 332 29.87 -42.39 39.25
C ARG A 332 28.83 -42.45 40.38
N LEU A 333 27.62 -42.92 40.08
CA LEU A 333 26.56 -43.11 41.07
C LEU A 333 26.66 -44.45 41.82
N GLY A 334 27.69 -45.26 41.58
CA GLY A 334 27.83 -46.59 42.18
C GLY A 334 26.89 -47.64 41.57
N LEU A 335 26.18 -47.30 40.49
CA LEU A 335 25.23 -48.16 39.79
C LEU A 335 25.88 -48.92 38.61
N GLY A 336 27.20 -48.82 38.44
CA GLY A 336 27.91 -49.36 37.28
C GLY A 336 27.86 -50.89 37.15
N GLU A 337 27.71 -51.60 38.28
CA GLU A 337 27.66 -53.07 38.33
C GLU A 337 26.23 -53.63 38.38
N GLU A 338 25.21 -52.76 38.33
CA GLU A 338 23.80 -53.19 38.36
C GLU A 338 23.47 -54.02 37.10
N PRO A 339 23.04 -55.29 37.25
CA PRO A 339 22.86 -56.20 36.11
C PRO A 339 21.90 -55.68 35.04
N GLU A 340 20.83 -55.00 35.45
CA GLU A 340 19.82 -54.43 34.55
C GLU A 340 20.39 -53.27 33.72
N LEU A 341 21.18 -52.37 34.33
CA LEU A 341 21.82 -51.25 33.64
C LEU A 341 22.91 -51.73 32.68
N LEU A 342 23.70 -52.73 33.09
CA LEU A 342 24.67 -53.39 32.22
C LEU A 342 24.00 -54.08 31.02
N ALA A 343 22.83 -54.70 31.22
CA ALA A 343 22.06 -55.28 30.13
C ALA A 343 21.55 -54.21 29.15
N CYS A 344 20.92 -53.14 29.64
CA CYS A 344 20.48 -52.01 28.82
C CYS A 344 21.64 -51.36 28.05
N GLY A 345 22.78 -51.13 28.72
CA GLY A 345 23.99 -50.60 28.10
C GLY A 345 24.55 -51.50 26.99
N ARG A 346 24.57 -52.83 27.21
CA ARG A 346 24.98 -53.80 26.18
C ARG A 346 24.02 -53.85 24.99
N ILE A 347 22.72 -53.73 25.22
CA ILE A 347 21.72 -53.65 24.14
C ILE A 347 21.98 -52.41 23.28
N ALA A 348 22.12 -51.23 23.89
CA ALA A 348 22.39 -50.00 23.16
C ALA A 348 23.71 -50.06 22.38
N ALA A 349 24.79 -50.57 23.00
CA ALA A 349 26.08 -50.77 22.33
C ALA A 349 25.99 -51.77 21.16
N GLY A 350 25.26 -52.87 21.36
CA GLY A 350 25.03 -53.89 20.35
C GLY A 350 24.15 -53.42 19.19
N LEU A 351 23.27 -52.44 19.40
CA LEU A 351 22.53 -51.79 18.32
C LEU A 351 23.43 -50.82 17.52
N LEU A 352 24.28 -50.04 18.21
CA LEU A 352 25.23 -49.09 17.59
C LEU A 352 26.33 -49.77 16.75
N SER A 353 26.71 -51.00 17.09
CA SER A 353 27.72 -51.77 16.37
C SER A 353 27.22 -52.40 15.08
N ARG A 354 25.90 -52.46 14.85
CA ARG A 354 25.32 -53.01 13.61
C ARG A 354 25.64 -52.12 12.41
N GLN A 355 25.77 -52.75 11.25
CA GLN A 355 25.84 -52.10 9.95
C GLN A 355 24.85 -52.78 9.00
N PRO A 356 23.73 -52.12 8.65
CA PRO A 356 23.32 -50.76 9.03
C PRO A 356 22.76 -50.63 10.48
N CYS A 357 23.01 -49.49 11.13
CA CYS A 357 22.54 -49.17 12.49
C CYS A 357 21.14 -48.51 12.48
N ASP A 358 20.18 -49.07 13.23
CA ASP A 358 18.86 -48.45 13.41
C ASP A 358 18.91 -47.36 14.49
N LEU A 359 18.99 -46.10 14.06
CA LEU A 359 19.06 -44.93 14.95
C LEU A 359 17.82 -44.79 15.84
N ARG A 360 16.63 -45.23 15.38
CA ARG A 360 15.40 -45.16 16.18
C ARG A 360 15.47 -46.17 17.31
N ALA A 361 15.90 -47.40 17.02
CA ALA A 361 16.10 -48.43 18.03
C ALA A 361 17.16 -48.02 19.07
N VAL A 362 18.30 -47.48 18.62
CA VAL A 362 19.35 -46.98 19.52
C VAL A 362 18.83 -45.85 20.41
N THR A 363 18.09 -44.89 19.83
CA THR A 363 17.55 -43.75 20.60
C THR A 363 16.63 -44.23 21.73
N ARG A 364 15.76 -45.22 21.48
CA ARG A 364 14.91 -45.82 22.52
C ARG A 364 15.75 -46.53 23.59
N ALA A 365 16.69 -47.39 23.19
CA ALA A 365 17.54 -48.12 24.13
C ALA A 365 18.35 -47.18 25.06
N ILE A 366 18.84 -46.06 24.53
CA ILE A 366 19.54 -45.04 25.33
C ILE A 366 18.57 -44.29 26.27
N ALA A 367 17.35 -44.00 25.83
CA ALA A 367 16.33 -43.36 26.67
C ALA A 367 15.91 -44.29 27.83
N ASP A 368 15.73 -45.58 27.56
CA ASP A 368 15.40 -46.59 28.58
C ASP A 368 16.53 -46.69 29.62
N LEU A 369 17.80 -46.72 29.17
CA LEU A 369 18.96 -46.68 30.06
C LEU A 369 18.96 -45.42 30.94
N GLN A 370 18.68 -44.25 30.36
CA GLN A 370 18.62 -42.99 31.11
C GLN A 370 17.51 -43.01 32.16
N GLN A 371 16.31 -43.48 31.82
CA GLN A 371 15.17 -43.57 32.74
C GLN A 371 15.46 -44.54 33.89
N MET A 372 16.08 -45.68 33.61
CA MET A 372 16.44 -46.67 34.63
C MET A 372 17.49 -46.12 35.61
N ILE A 373 18.49 -45.36 35.12
CA ILE A 373 19.45 -44.66 36.00
C ILE A 373 18.74 -43.67 36.92
N ALA A 374 17.73 -42.94 36.41
CA ALA A 374 16.96 -41.99 37.21
C ALA A 374 16.13 -42.70 38.29
N GLN A 375 15.39 -43.74 37.92
CA GLN A 375 14.55 -44.50 38.86
C GLN A 375 15.39 -45.16 39.98
N LYS A 376 16.53 -45.76 39.64
CA LYS A 376 17.41 -46.40 40.63
C LYS A 376 18.02 -45.38 41.58
N ARG A 377 18.34 -44.17 41.10
CA ARG A 377 18.81 -43.07 41.95
C ARG A 377 17.72 -42.61 42.92
N GLU A 378 16.49 -42.46 42.44
CA GLU A 378 15.35 -42.08 43.29
C GLU A 378 15.05 -43.11 44.37
N ASN A 379 15.23 -44.40 44.07
CA ASN A 379 15.07 -45.48 45.05
C ASN A 379 16.24 -45.60 46.06
N GLN A 380 17.35 -44.90 45.83
CA GLN A 380 18.52 -44.84 46.74
C GLN A 380 18.50 -43.62 47.67
N THR A 381 17.71 -42.59 47.33
CA THR A 381 17.34 -41.48 48.22
C THR A 381 16.14 -41.86 49.07
#